data_AF-A0A0G3HAZ6-F1
#
_entry.id   AF-A0A0G3HAZ6-F1
#
_cell.length_a   1.000
_cell.length_b   1.000
_cell.length_c   1.000
_cell.angle_alpha   90.00
_cell.angle_beta   90.00
_cell.angle_gamma   90.00
#
_symmetry.space_group_name_H-M   'P 1'
#
loop_
_entity.id
_entity.type
_entity.pdbx_description
1 polymer ?
#
loop_
_entity_poly.entity_id
_entity_poly.type
_entity_poly.pdbx_seq_one_letter_code
_entity_poly.pdbx_strand_id
1 'polypeptide(L)'
;MGAPPHTGVRKKLIVGGLSVGVCLVSACSSEDPLLAELEGSNAGRTVVSLRDVYGNEWEKFALACPNMPSAVTASTLGIAPEGLPDYSGADHLNAIVRWNSETLEVSEFPVTQVRLCTSDSSWSPEISDPVVVFQSTTDGGWVLQ
;
A
#
# COMPACT_ATOMS: atom_id res chain seq x y z
N MET A 1 10.78 -23.55 -63.14
CA MET A 1 12.22 -23.50 -62.87
C MET A 1 12.82 -22.34 -63.66
N GLY A 2 13.76 -21.56 -63.11
CA GLY A 2 14.46 -20.50 -63.85
C GLY A 2 14.80 -19.27 -63.01
N ALA A 3 16.02 -19.23 -62.48
CA ALA A 3 16.69 -18.06 -61.86
C ALA A 3 18.21 -18.32 -61.95
N PRO A 4 19.12 -17.33 -61.73
CA PRO A 4 19.02 -15.86 -61.74
C PRO A 4 19.93 -15.29 -62.88
N PRO A 5 20.59 -14.09 -62.84
CA PRO A 5 21.63 -13.73 -61.85
C PRO A 5 21.72 -12.25 -61.38
N HIS A 6 22.59 -12.07 -60.39
CA HIS A 6 23.22 -10.86 -59.80
C HIS A 6 23.66 -9.79 -60.84
N THR A 7 23.95 -8.51 -60.53
CA THR A 7 24.62 -7.93 -59.35
C THR A 7 24.45 -6.39 -59.34
N GLY A 8 24.45 -5.70 -58.18
CA GLY A 8 24.44 -4.22 -58.16
C GLY A 8 24.48 -3.55 -56.79
N VAL A 9 25.68 -3.36 -56.23
CA VAL A 9 25.90 -2.65 -54.95
C VAL A 9 25.92 -1.14 -55.14
N ARG A 10 25.23 -0.37 -54.26
CA ARG A 10 25.69 0.95 -53.80
C ARG A 10 25.08 1.35 -52.46
N LYS A 11 25.94 1.51 -51.46
CA LYS A 11 25.62 1.97 -50.09
C LYS A 11 25.14 3.42 -50.10
N LYS A 12 24.15 3.77 -49.26
CA LYS A 12 24.02 5.13 -48.71
C LYS A 12 23.66 5.14 -47.23
N LEU A 13 24.39 6.01 -46.53
CA LEU A 13 24.37 6.36 -45.10
C LEU A 13 24.21 7.91 -45.08
N ILE A 14 23.73 8.58 -44.04
CA ILE A 14 23.40 8.23 -42.64
C ILE A 14 22.20 9.10 -42.18
N VAL A 15 21.70 8.88 -40.95
CA VAL A 15 21.13 9.90 -40.03
C VAL A 15 19.66 10.36 -40.23
N GLY A 16 18.96 10.41 -39.09
CA GLY A 16 17.56 10.85 -38.92
C GLY A 16 16.71 9.73 -38.31
N GLY A 17 16.55 9.57 -36.99
CA GLY A 17 16.82 10.51 -35.90
C GLY A 17 15.54 10.80 -35.14
N LEU A 18 15.09 9.87 -34.29
CA LEU A 18 14.25 10.20 -33.14
C LEU A 18 14.47 9.17 -32.02
N SER A 19 15.11 9.63 -30.94
CA SER A 19 15.25 8.86 -29.72
C SER A 19 13.90 8.81 -29.00
N VAL A 20 13.11 7.76 -29.22
CA VAL A 20 12.11 7.37 -28.24
C VAL A 20 12.81 6.43 -27.26
N GLY A 21 13.34 7.02 -26.19
CA GLY A 21 13.80 6.24 -25.05
C GLY A 21 12.59 5.47 -24.53
N VAL A 22 12.59 4.15 -24.71
CA VAL A 22 11.66 3.27 -24.00
C VAL A 22 11.93 3.52 -22.53
N CYS A 23 10.99 4.17 -21.86
CA CYS A 23 11.10 4.45 -20.45
C CYS A 23 11.34 3.11 -19.76
N LEU A 24 12.41 3.05 -18.97
CA LEU A 24 12.58 1.98 -18.01
C LEU A 24 11.31 2.00 -17.17
N VAL A 25 10.47 0.98 -17.33
CA VAL A 25 9.52 0.60 -16.28
C VAL A 25 10.39 0.12 -15.12
N SER A 26 10.89 1.08 -14.36
CA SER A 26 11.09 0.89 -12.94
C SER A 26 9.79 0.28 -12.44
N ALA A 27 9.84 -0.99 -12.09
CA ALA A 27 8.83 -1.59 -11.25
C ALA A 27 8.87 -0.80 -9.95
N CYS A 28 8.05 0.27 -9.91
CA CYS A 28 7.70 0.93 -8.69
C CYS A 28 7.04 -0.17 -7.88
N SER A 29 7.77 -0.71 -6.90
CA SER A 29 7.13 -1.45 -5.83
C SER A 29 6.14 -0.45 -5.25
N SER A 30 4.84 -0.73 -5.43
CA SER A 30 3.80 0.18 -4.98
C SER A 30 3.78 0.16 -3.47
N GLU A 31 4.66 0.94 -2.85
CA GLU A 31 4.60 1.23 -1.43
C GLU A 31 3.23 1.81 -1.12
N ASP A 32 2.68 1.39 0.01
CA ASP A 32 1.38 1.85 0.43
C ASP A 32 1.40 3.38 0.59
N PRO A 33 0.38 4.11 0.12
CA PRO A 33 0.40 5.58 0.16
C PRO A 33 0.52 6.13 1.59
N LEU A 34 0.12 5.39 2.62
CA LEU A 34 0.39 5.79 4.01
C LEU A 34 1.88 5.71 4.35
N LEU A 35 2.58 4.65 3.92
CA LEU A 35 4.01 4.52 4.18
C LEU A 35 4.78 5.63 3.46
N ALA A 36 4.43 5.93 2.21
CA ALA A 36 5.02 7.03 1.44
C ALA A 36 4.77 8.42 2.08
N GLU A 37 3.56 8.68 2.60
CA GLU A 37 3.23 9.91 3.33
C GLU A 37 4.04 10.02 4.64
N LEU A 38 4.16 8.91 5.38
CA LEU A 38 4.95 8.87 6.62
C LEU A 38 6.43 9.08 6.35
N GLU A 39 7.05 8.35 5.41
CA GLU A 39 8.47 8.51 5.06
C GLU A 39 8.79 9.88 4.43
N GLY A 40 7.82 10.51 3.76
CA GLY A 40 7.94 11.91 3.29
C GLY A 40 7.92 12.96 4.42
N SER A 41 7.44 12.60 5.61
CA SER A 41 7.35 13.51 6.75
C SER A 41 8.69 13.70 7.45
N ASN A 42 9.21 14.92 7.42
CA ASN A 42 10.38 15.34 8.19
C ASN A 42 10.06 15.63 9.67
N ALA A 43 8.84 15.36 10.13
CA ALA A 43 8.40 15.62 11.51
C ALA A 43 8.47 14.33 12.35
N GLY A 44 8.96 14.43 13.59
CA GLY A 44 8.93 13.31 14.52
C GLY A 44 7.51 12.90 14.97
N ARG A 45 6.51 13.68 14.59
CA ARG A 45 5.07 13.44 14.79
C ARG A 45 4.32 13.95 13.56
N THR A 46 3.55 13.08 12.92
CA THR A 46 2.80 13.35 11.69
C THR A 46 1.31 13.17 11.97
N VAL A 47 0.47 14.10 11.50
CA VAL A 47 -0.99 13.97 11.55
C VAL A 47 -1.44 13.60 10.14
N VAL A 48 -2.14 12.48 10.00
CA VAL A 48 -2.50 11.88 8.72
C VAL A 48 -4.01 11.69 8.64
N SER A 49 -4.62 12.15 7.56
CA SER A 49 -6.01 11.86 7.23
C SER A 49 -6.06 10.63 6.33
N LEU A 50 -6.59 9.52 6.83
CA LEU A 50 -6.72 8.27 6.06
C LEU A 50 -7.61 8.44 4.81
N ARG A 51 -8.52 9.44 4.80
CA ARG A 51 -9.31 9.78 3.62
C ARG A 51 -8.55 10.58 2.56
N ASP A 52 -7.56 11.38 2.97
CA ASP A 52 -6.71 12.09 2.02
C ASP A 52 -5.63 11.15 1.44
N VAL A 53 -5.20 10.14 2.21
CA VAL A 53 -4.27 9.08 1.78
C VAL A 53 -4.93 8.03 0.89
N TYR A 54 -6.09 7.49 1.29
CA TYR A 54 -6.72 6.34 0.61
C TYR A 54 -7.94 6.68 -0.23
N GLY A 55 -8.49 7.89 -0.13
CA GLY A 55 -9.70 8.31 -0.83
C GLY A 55 -10.90 8.56 0.09
N ASN A 56 -11.86 9.36 -0.41
CA ASN A 56 -13.05 9.77 0.32
C ASN A 56 -14.26 8.82 0.11
N GLU A 57 -14.11 7.83 -0.76
CA GLU A 57 -15.07 6.75 -1.04
C GLU A 57 -15.15 5.70 0.09
N TRP A 58 -14.23 5.73 1.06
CA TRP A 58 -14.21 4.81 2.19
C TRP A 58 -15.10 5.31 3.32
N GLU A 59 -16.14 4.52 3.63
CA GLU A 59 -17.10 4.82 4.69
C GLU A 59 -16.51 4.54 6.06
N LYS A 60 -15.78 3.41 6.20
CA LYS A 60 -15.22 2.92 7.46
C LYS A 60 -13.76 2.51 7.32
N PHE A 61 -13.03 2.72 8.41
CA PHE A 61 -11.64 2.29 8.60
C PHE A 61 -11.55 1.52 9.92
N ALA A 62 -10.89 0.37 9.92
CA ALA A 62 -10.63 -0.43 11.11
C ALA A 62 -9.17 -0.91 11.12
N LEU A 63 -8.61 -1.08 12.31
CA LEU A 63 -7.25 -1.61 12.49
C LEU A 63 -7.30 -3.11 12.79
N ALA A 64 -6.63 -3.92 11.98
CA ALA A 64 -6.38 -5.32 12.29
C ALA A 64 -5.01 -5.43 12.97
N CYS A 65 -5.01 -5.71 14.27
CA CYS A 65 -3.77 -5.84 15.05
C CYS A 65 -3.11 -7.21 14.86
N PRO A 66 -1.84 -7.38 15.25
CA PRO A 66 -1.20 -8.69 15.26
C PRO A 66 -1.98 -9.67 16.15
N ASN A 67 -1.96 -10.96 15.80
CA ASN A 67 -2.69 -12.03 16.49
C ASN A 67 -4.22 -11.89 16.53
N MET A 68 -4.81 -11.01 15.71
CA MET A 68 -6.25 -10.74 15.71
C MET A 68 -7.03 -11.64 14.73
N PRO A 69 -8.08 -12.35 15.18
CA PRO A 69 -8.95 -13.09 14.29
C PRO A 69 -9.84 -12.15 13.47
N SER A 70 -10.06 -12.50 12.19
CA SER A 70 -10.84 -11.70 11.23
C SER A 70 -12.24 -11.32 11.74
N ALA A 71 -12.86 -12.18 12.56
CA ALA A 71 -14.15 -11.94 13.21
C ALA A 71 -14.19 -10.68 14.10
N VAL A 72 -13.08 -10.27 14.70
CA VAL A 72 -13.01 -9.04 15.52
C VAL A 72 -13.10 -7.82 14.61
N THR A 73 -12.27 -7.76 13.56
CA THR A 73 -12.32 -6.69 12.54
C THR A 73 -13.68 -6.63 11.84
N ALA A 74 -14.28 -7.79 11.54
CA ALA A 74 -15.62 -7.89 10.95
C ALA A 74 -16.70 -7.29 11.86
N SER A 75 -16.65 -7.61 13.17
CA SER A 75 -17.56 -7.06 14.16
C SER A 75 -17.37 -5.55 14.35
N THR A 76 -16.15 -5.04 14.25
CA THR A 76 -15.85 -3.60 14.30
C THR A 76 -16.42 -2.86 13.10
N LEU A 77 -16.24 -3.40 11.89
CA LEU A 77 -16.80 -2.83 10.67
C LEU A 77 -18.33 -3.06 10.53
N GLY A 78 -18.90 -3.99 11.29
CA GLY A 78 -20.32 -4.37 11.20
C GLY A 78 -20.65 -5.14 9.92
N ILE A 79 -19.72 -5.98 9.45
CA ILE A 79 -19.81 -6.75 8.19
C ILE A 79 -19.63 -8.25 8.45
N ALA A 80 -19.84 -9.08 7.41
CA ALA A 80 -19.46 -10.49 7.47
C ALA A 80 -17.93 -10.66 7.49
N PRO A 81 -17.37 -11.68 8.17
CA PRO A 81 -15.93 -11.96 8.19
C PRO A 81 -15.38 -12.53 6.86
N GLU A 82 -16.25 -12.72 5.87
CA GLU A 82 -15.90 -13.26 4.55
C GLU A 82 -15.02 -12.26 3.78
N GLY A 83 -13.84 -12.72 3.34
CA GLY A 83 -12.87 -11.88 2.62
C GLY A 83 -11.94 -11.05 3.53
N LEU A 84 -12.16 -11.02 4.85
CA LEU A 84 -11.22 -10.42 5.78
C LEU A 84 -10.03 -11.36 6.07
N PRO A 85 -8.78 -10.87 6.03
CA PRO A 85 -7.62 -11.64 6.45
C PRO A 85 -7.67 -11.96 7.95
N ASP A 86 -7.17 -13.14 8.30
CA ASP A 86 -7.05 -13.62 9.68
C ASP A 86 -5.59 -13.48 10.12
N TYR A 87 -5.35 -12.64 11.12
CA TYR A 87 -4.01 -12.40 11.68
C TYR A 87 -3.74 -13.27 12.91
N SER A 88 -4.57 -14.27 13.22
CA SER A 88 -4.34 -15.21 14.32
C SER A 88 -3.01 -15.95 14.15
N GLY A 89 -2.04 -15.67 15.04
CA GLY A 89 -0.67 -16.20 14.94
C GLY A 89 0.27 -15.42 14.03
N ALA A 90 -0.18 -14.32 13.41
CA ALA A 90 0.66 -13.34 12.73
C ALA A 90 0.99 -12.20 13.70
N ASP A 91 2.14 -12.30 14.37
CA ASP A 91 2.68 -11.34 15.35
C ASP A 91 3.44 -10.16 14.72
N HIS A 92 3.89 -10.32 13.48
CA HIS A 92 4.76 -9.40 12.75
C HIS A 92 4.02 -8.50 11.75
N LEU A 93 2.71 -8.71 11.55
CA LEU A 93 1.87 -7.94 10.65
C LEU A 93 0.72 -7.26 11.40
N ASN A 94 0.34 -6.10 10.90
CA ASN A 94 -0.87 -5.36 11.26
C ASN A 94 -1.39 -4.65 10.01
N ALA A 95 -2.66 -4.29 9.96
CA ALA A 95 -3.25 -3.74 8.74
C ALA A 95 -4.30 -2.66 9.00
N ILE A 96 -4.46 -1.77 8.01
CA ILE A 96 -5.64 -0.91 7.89
C ILE A 96 -6.61 -1.60 6.94
N VAL A 97 -7.81 -1.88 7.43
CA VAL A 97 -8.92 -2.36 6.63
C VAL A 97 -9.84 -1.20 6.30
N ARG A 98 -10.14 -1.07 5.01
CA ARG A 98 -10.96 -0.02 4.40
C ARG A 98 -12.21 -0.67 3.84
N TRP A 99 -13.37 -0.09 4.12
CA TRP A 99 -14.65 -0.63 3.67
C TRP A 99 -15.62 0.46 3.24
N ASN A 100 -16.35 0.17 2.16
CA ASN A 100 -17.58 0.85 1.76
C ASN A 100 -18.63 -0.19 1.37
N SER A 101 -19.85 0.24 1.07
CA SER A 101 -20.98 -0.65 0.76
C SER A 101 -20.76 -1.71 -0.34
N GLU A 102 -19.73 -1.58 -1.18
CA GLU A 102 -19.44 -2.51 -2.29
C GLU A 102 -18.09 -3.24 -2.16
N THR A 103 -17.09 -2.63 -1.52
CA THR A 103 -15.67 -3.03 -1.60
C THR A 103 -15.00 -3.10 -0.24
N LEU A 104 -14.10 -4.07 -0.07
CA LEU A 104 -13.19 -4.21 1.05
C LEU A 104 -11.74 -4.23 0.54
N GLU A 105 -10.89 -3.37 1.09
CA GLU A 105 -9.46 -3.34 0.82
C GLU A 105 -8.63 -3.38 2.09
N VAL A 106 -7.44 -3.95 2.01
CA VAL A 106 -6.53 -4.12 3.14
C VAL A 106 -5.14 -3.61 2.74
N SER A 107 -4.56 -2.77 3.60
CA SER A 107 -3.16 -2.36 3.54
C SER A 107 -2.41 -3.01 4.68
N GLU A 108 -1.49 -3.92 4.37
CA GLU A 108 -0.71 -4.67 5.36
C GLU A 108 0.64 -4.01 5.62
N PHE A 109 1.05 -3.97 6.89
CA PHE A 109 2.29 -3.35 7.34
C PHE A 109 3.06 -4.29 8.28
N PRO A 110 4.38 -4.45 8.07
CA PRO A 110 5.26 -4.99 9.09
C PRO A 110 5.23 -4.12 10.35
N VAL A 111 5.08 -4.75 11.52
CA VAL A 111 5.08 -4.08 12.85
C VAL A 111 6.39 -3.33 13.15
N THR A 112 7.45 -3.63 12.40
CA THR A 112 8.74 -2.94 12.40
C THR A 112 8.76 -1.64 11.59
N GLN A 113 7.90 -1.50 10.58
CA GLN A 113 7.79 -0.30 9.73
C GLN A 113 6.65 0.61 10.21
N VAL A 114 5.46 0.06 10.40
CA VAL A 114 4.30 0.79 10.93
C VAL A 114 3.63 -0.08 11.98
N ARG A 115 3.49 0.46 13.19
CA ARG A 115 2.81 -0.17 14.32
C ARG A 115 1.50 0.54 14.60
N LEU A 116 0.41 0.01 14.04
CA LEU A 116 -0.94 0.54 14.21
C LEU A 116 -1.53 0.25 15.60
N CYS A 117 -1.03 -0.77 16.31
CA CYS A 117 -1.53 -1.17 17.62
C CYS A 117 -0.44 -1.15 18.69
N THR A 118 -0.70 -0.48 19.81
CA THR A 118 0.26 -0.30 20.93
C THR A 118 0.31 -1.48 21.91
N SER A 119 -0.68 -2.38 21.85
CA SER A 119 -0.73 -3.63 22.60
C SER A 119 -1.34 -4.76 21.76
N ASP A 120 -1.02 -6.02 22.10
CA ASP A 120 -1.65 -7.25 21.58
C ASP A 120 -3.12 -7.42 22.05
N SER A 121 -3.76 -6.32 22.45
CA SER A 121 -5.14 -6.26 22.90
C SER A 121 -6.07 -6.70 21.79
N SER A 122 -6.98 -7.61 22.09
CA SER A 122 -7.95 -8.24 21.19
C SER A 122 -9.07 -7.30 20.70
N TRP A 123 -8.76 -6.01 20.55
CA TRP A 123 -9.67 -4.92 20.21
C TRP A 123 -9.23 -4.32 18.88
N SER A 124 -10.09 -4.37 17.85
CA SER A 124 -9.95 -3.58 16.62
C SER A 124 -10.67 -2.25 16.81
N PRO A 125 -9.98 -1.10 16.97
CA PRO A 125 -10.65 0.18 17.07
C PRO A 125 -11.23 0.56 15.70
N GLU A 126 -12.52 0.91 15.68
CA GLU A 126 -13.09 1.66 14.57
C GLU A 126 -12.47 3.07 14.59
N ILE A 127 -11.98 3.52 13.45
CA ILE A 127 -11.47 4.88 13.29
C ILE A 127 -12.64 5.75 12.84
N SER A 128 -13.42 6.22 13.82
CA SER A 128 -14.63 7.03 13.57
C SER A 128 -14.31 8.47 13.12
N ASP A 129 -13.10 8.96 13.37
CA ASP A 129 -12.52 10.15 12.72
C ASP A 129 -11.25 9.68 11.98
N PRO A 130 -11.20 9.74 10.64
CA PRO A 130 -10.07 9.23 9.85
C PRO A 130 -8.78 10.05 10.02
N VAL A 131 -8.77 11.10 10.84
CA VAL A 131 -7.54 11.82 11.20
C VAL A 131 -6.84 11.13 12.37
N VAL A 132 -5.70 10.50 12.07
CA VAL A 132 -4.86 9.77 13.02
C VAL A 132 -3.50 10.44 13.21
N VAL A 133 -2.78 10.07 14.28
CA VAL A 133 -1.46 10.62 14.58
C VAL A 133 -0.43 9.50 14.65
N PHE A 134 0.67 9.67 13.91
CA PHE A 134 1.83 8.81 13.96
C PHE A 134 3.01 9.53 14.62
N GLN A 135 3.80 8.79 15.37
CA GLN A 135 5.05 9.23 15.98
C GLN A 135 6.19 8.40 15.36
N SER A 136 7.28 9.04 14.94
CA SER A 136 8.45 8.30 14.44
C SER A 136 9.22 7.69 15.61
N THR A 137 9.77 6.50 15.41
CA THR A 137 10.63 5.78 16.35
C THR A 137 12.11 6.02 16.04
N THR A 138 13.00 5.73 17.00
CA THR A 138 14.46 5.82 16.79
C THR A 138 15.00 4.84 15.74
N ASP A 139 14.24 3.79 15.48
CA ASP A 139 14.66 2.66 14.63
C ASP A 139 14.17 2.82 13.17
N GLY A 140 13.57 3.98 12.84
CA GLY A 140 13.08 4.33 11.50
C GLY A 140 11.64 3.93 11.21
N GLY A 141 10.98 3.18 12.09
CA GLY A 141 9.56 2.84 11.98
C GLY A 141 8.63 3.91 12.59
N TRP A 142 7.32 3.75 12.40
CA TRP A 142 6.27 4.63 12.88
C TRP A 142 5.33 3.91 13.84
N VAL A 143 4.74 4.62 14.80
CA VAL A 143 3.75 4.09 15.74
C VAL A 143 2.53 5.02 15.84
N LEU A 144 1.33 4.44 15.81
CA LEU A 144 0.08 5.17 16.03
C LEU A 144 0.00 5.66 17.49
N GLN A 145 -0.60 6.83 17.72
CA GLN A 145 -0.72 7.48 19.03
C GLN A 145 -2.16 7.60 19.50
#